data_AF-A0A975QMU8-F1
#
_entry.id   AF-A0A975QMU8-F1
#
_cell.length_a   1.000
_cell.length_b   1.000
_cell.length_c   1.000
_cell.angle_alpha   90.00
_cell.angle_beta   90.00
_cell.angle_gamma   90.00
#
_symmetry.space_group_name_H-M   'P 1'
#
loop_
_entity.id
_entity.type
_entity.pdbx_description
1 polymer ?
#
loop_
_entity_poly.entity_id
_entity_poly.type
_entity_poly.pdbx_seq_one_letter_code
_entity_poly.pdbx_strand_id
1 'polypeptide(L)'
;MKKRFSLILSLLIIIFISGCVSDPNTYFFNYEELSSNVISIELINYENSNPRIINVNETSISNIDFQKLEVLEELPSQSIDSFIRRISEITFHESNKSAEAPIGKGIKLNYKNGNFVIISCTLTKERGYSFVAEFDDRGNFVKHIAEVADRPKFEKLLEEYFEVY
;
A
#
# COMPACT_ATOMS: atom_id res chain seq x y z
N MET A 1 9.33 -16.45 -52.75
CA MET A 1 8.87 -16.93 -51.42
C MET A 1 9.80 -16.54 -50.28
N LYS A 2 11.13 -16.72 -50.38
CA LYS A 2 12.11 -16.36 -49.32
C LYS A 2 12.01 -14.90 -48.80
N LYS A 3 11.82 -13.90 -49.67
CA LYS A 3 11.68 -12.48 -49.27
C LYS A 3 10.39 -12.17 -48.50
N ARG A 4 9.28 -12.86 -48.82
CA ARG A 4 7.99 -12.69 -48.11
C ARG A 4 7.99 -13.39 -46.76
N PHE A 5 8.69 -14.53 -46.65
CA PHE A 5 8.88 -15.26 -45.39
C PHE A 5 9.77 -14.48 -44.40
N SER A 6 10.81 -13.82 -44.91
CA SER A 6 11.69 -12.95 -44.11
C SER A 6 10.96 -11.72 -43.54
N LEU A 7 10.02 -11.14 -44.29
CA LEU A 7 9.20 -10.01 -43.84
C LEU A 7 8.21 -10.41 -42.74
N ILE A 8 7.58 -11.58 -42.87
CA ILE A 8 6.64 -12.12 -41.86
C ILE A 8 7.39 -12.46 -40.57
N LEU A 9 8.59 -13.05 -40.66
CA LEU A 9 9.43 -13.36 -39.50
C LEU A 9 9.90 -12.08 -38.79
N SER A 10 10.26 -11.03 -39.53
CA SER A 10 10.61 -9.73 -38.96
C SER A 10 9.43 -9.04 -38.27
N LEU A 11 8.21 -9.20 -38.80
CA LEU A 11 6.99 -8.66 -38.17
C LEU A 11 6.65 -9.38 -36.86
N LEU A 12 6.83 -10.70 -36.81
CA LEU A 12 6.63 -11.51 -35.60
C LEU A 12 7.61 -11.12 -34.49
N ILE A 13 8.88 -10.87 -34.82
CA ILE A 13 9.90 -10.45 -33.84
C ILE A 13 9.54 -9.08 -33.23
N ILE A 14 8.98 -8.15 -33.99
CA ILE A 14 8.55 -6.82 -33.49
C ILE A 14 7.38 -6.94 -32.49
N ILE A 15 6.50 -7.94 -32.65
CA ILE A 15 5.39 -8.22 -31.72
C ILE A 15 5.92 -8.80 -30.40
N PHE A 16 7.02 -9.59 -30.43
CA PHE A 16 7.63 -10.11 -29.20
C PHE A 16 8.42 -9.06 -28.39
N ILE A 17 8.85 -7.95 -29.00
CA ILE A 17 9.66 -6.91 -28.33
C ILE A 17 8.78 -5.76 -27.79
N SER A 18 7.51 -5.66 -28.20
CA SER A 18 6.58 -4.60 -27.76
C SER A 18 5.81 -4.93 -26.48
N GLY A 19 6.11 -6.06 -25.83
CA GLY A 19 5.49 -6.51 -24.58
C GLY A 19 6.22 -6.07 -23.31
N CYS A 20 6.95 -4.94 -23.30
CA CYS A 20 7.47 -4.38 -22.06
C CYS A 20 6.31 -3.78 -21.25
N VAL A 21 5.55 -4.64 -20.58
CA VAL A 21 4.86 -4.26 -19.35
C VAL A 21 6.00 -3.98 -18.37
N SER A 22 6.31 -2.72 -18.13
CA SER A 22 7.24 -2.36 -17.06
C SER A 22 6.58 -2.76 -15.75
N ASP A 23 7.14 -3.76 -15.07
CA ASP A 23 6.75 -4.08 -13.71
C ASP A 23 6.85 -2.81 -12.85
N PRO A 24 5.89 -2.55 -11.95
CA PRO A 24 5.96 -1.37 -11.09
C PRO A 24 7.23 -1.41 -10.25
N ASN A 25 7.81 -0.23 -9.97
CA ASN A 25 8.98 -0.16 -9.11
C ASN A 25 8.65 -0.74 -7.74
N THR A 26 9.63 -1.41 -7.14
CA THR A 26 9.51 -1.94 -5.78
C THR A 26 9.82 -0.86 -4.74
N TYR A 27 8.96 -0.76 -3.72
CA TYR A 27 9.15 0.09 -2.55
C TYR A 27 9.33 -0.78 -1.29
N PHE A 28 10.24 -0.33 -0.42
CA PHE A 28 10.40 -0.84 0.95
C PHE A 28 10.42 0.35 1.90
N PHE A 29 9.76 0.21 3.05
CA PHE A 29 9.93 1.19 4.11
C PHE A 29 11.36 1.13 4.64
N ASN A 30 11.94 2.31 4.88
CA ASN A 30 13.26 2.41 5.49
C ASN A 30 13.15 2.19 7.02
N TYR A 31 13.81 1.14 7.51
CA TYR A 31 13.80 0.80 8.93
C TYR A 31 14.29 1.94 9.84
N GLU A 32 15.41 2.59 9.50
CA GLU A 32 16.00 3.66 10.32
C GLU A 32 15.10 4.90 10.35
N GLU A 33 14.47 5.22 9.21
CA GLU A 33 13.51 6.31 9.10
C GLU A 33 12.26 6.04 9.95
N LEU A 34 11.68 4.83 9.84
CA LEU A 34 10.53 4.45 10.64
C LEU A 34 10.88 4.41 12.13
N SER A 35 11.98 3.77 12.51
CA SER A 35 12.40 3.64 13.92
C SER A 35 12.67 5.01 14.56
N SER A 36 13.19 5.96 13.77
CA SER A 36 13.42 7.33 14.23
C SER A 36 12.16 8.17 14.35
N ASN A 37 11.11 7.88 13.57
CA ASN A 37 9.95 8.79 13.43
C ASN A 37 8.63 8.25 13.97
N VAL A 38 8.41 6.93 14.01
CA VAL A 38 7.17 6.32 14.52
C VAL A 38 7.12 6.39 16.03
N ILE A 39 5.98 6.82 16.59
CA ILE A 39 5.75 6.91 18.04
C ILE A 39 4.68 5.93 18.53
N SER A 40 3.72 5.57 17.69
CA SER A 40 2.73 4.54 17.97
C SER A 40 2.26 3.88 16.68
N ILE A 41 1.77 2.66 16.81
CA ILE A 41 1.24 1.84 15.72
C ILE A 41 -0.12 1.35 16.15
N GLU A 42 -1.13 1.63 15.36
CA GLU A 42 -2.52 1.26 15.65
C GLU A 42 -3.00 0.27 14.60
N LEU A 43 -3.66 -0.81 15.02
CA LEU A 43 -4.57 -1.55 14.16
C LEU A 43 -5.87 -0.74 14.05
N ILE A 44 -6.27 -0.48 12.82
CA ILE A 44 -7.48 0.28 12.51
C ILE A 44 -8.43 -0.54 11.65
N ASN A 45 -9.70 -0.18 11.66
CA ASN A 45 -10.67 -0.56 10.64
C ASN A 45 -11.24 0.70 10.00
N TYR A 46 -11.26 0.76 8.67
CA TYR A 46 -11.82 1.89 7.94
C TYR A 46 -13.05 1.47 7.14
N GLU A 47 -14.20 2.08 7.44
CA GLU A 47 -15.45 1.79 6.76
C GLU A 47 -15.48 2.43 5.37
N ASN A 48 -15.34 1.60 4.33
CA ASN A 48 -15.48 2.02 2.95
C ASN A 48 -16.33 1.00 2.18
N SER A 49 -17.64 1.23 2.14
CA SER A 49 -18.62 0.29 1.59
C SER A 49 -18.66 0.25 0.06
N ASN A 50 -18.14 1.27 -0.62
CA ASN A 50 -18.09 1.32 -2.09
C ASN A 50 -16.69 1.74 -2.57
N PRO A 51 -15.67 0.90 -2.32
CA PRO A 51 -14.28 1.23 -2.64
C PRO A 51 -14.09 1.30 -4.16
N ARG A 52 -13.25 2.25 -4.60
CA ARG A 52 -12.86 2.38 -6.01
C ARG A 52 -11.37 2.31 -6.14
N ILE A 53 -10.92 1.71 -7.24
CA ILE A 53 -9.53 1.85 -7.67
C ILE A 53 -9.47 3.02 -8.63
N ILE A 54 -8.56 3.94 -8.34
CA ILE A 54 -8.32 5.15 -9.10
C ILE A 54 -6.90 5.13 -9.68
N ASN A 55 -6.66 5.98 -10.68
CA ASN A 55 -5.29 6.33 -11.04
C ASN A 55 -4.84 7.48 -10.14
N VAL A 56 -3.73 7.28 -9.43
CA VAL A 56 -3.20 8.23 -8.46
C VAL A 56 -2.72 9.50 -9.16
N ASN A 57 -3.24 10.63 -8.70
CA ASN A 57 -2.80 12.00 -8.96
C ASN A 57 -3.09 12.85 -7.70
N GLU A 58 -2.52 14.06 -7.64
CA GLU A 58 -2.58 14.96 -6.48
C GLU A 58 -3.99 15.22 -5.91
N THR A 59 -5.04 15.07 -6.73
CA THR A 59 -6.43 15.37 -6.35
C THR A 59 -7.32 14.16 -6.17
N SER A 60 -6.79 12.96 -6.42
CA SER A 60 -7.61 11.75 -6.56
C SER A 60 -7.79 10.97 -5.26
N ILE A 61 -6.82 11.05 -4.34
CA ILE A 61 -6.90 10.38 -3.03
C ILE A 61 -7.72 11.26 -2.09
N SER A 62 -8.68 10.65 -1.40
CA SER A 62 -9.53 11.35 -0.45
C SER A 62 -8.77 11.64 0.85
N ASN A 63 -9.07 12.78 1.48
CA ASN A 63 -8.72 13.02 2.88
C ASN A 63 -9.36 11.94 3.77
N ILE A 64 -8.76 11.70 4.94
CA ILE A 64 -9.30 10.78 5.93
C ILE A 64 -10.53 11.38 6.59
N ASP A 65 -11.61 10.61 6.56
CA ASP A 65 -12.80 10.86 7.35
C ASP A 65 -12.68 10.07 8.67
N PHE A 66 -12.33 10.76 9.74
CA PHE A 66 -12.15 10.12 11.05
C PHE A 66 -13.44 9.50 11.59
N GLN A 67 -14.63 9.86 11.09
CA GLN A 67 -15.88 9.18 11.49
C GLN A 67 -15.95 7.75 10.97
N LYS A 68 -15.19 7.43 9.92
CA LYS A 68 -15.09 6.09 9.33
C LYS A 68 -13.91 5.28 9.85
N LEU A 69 -13.02 5.91 10.62
CA LEU A 69 -11.82 5.29 11.15
C LEU A 69 -12.06 4.85 12.60
N GLU A 70 -11.99 3.56 12.83
CA GLU A 70 -12.04 2.94 14.14
C GLU A 70 -10.64 2.44 14.52
N VAL A 71 -10.15 2.82 15.70
CA VAL A 71 -8.93 2.22 16.28
C VAL A 71 -9.35 0.98 17.05
N LEU A 72 -8.83 -0.18 16.65
CA LEU A 72 -9.17 -1.47 17.24
C LEU A 72 -8.21 -1.85 18.37
N GLU A 73 -6.91 -1.62 18.15
CA GLU A 73 -5.85 -2.00 19.08
C GLU A 73 -4.63 -1.10 18.87
N GLU A 74 -3.97 -0.69 19.96
CA GLU A 74 -2.68 0.02 19.90
C GLU A 74 -1.57 -0.96 20.26
N LEU A 75 -0.52 -1.00 19.43
CA LEU A 75 0.60 -1.90 19.64
C LEU A 75 1.40 -1.46 20.88
N PRO A 76 1.73 -2.37 21.81
CA PRO A 76 2.55 -2.03 22.97
C PRO A 76 3.91 -1.47 22.56
N SER A 77 4.39 -0.43 23.25
CA SER A 77 5.61 0.29 22.87
C SER A 77 6.86 -0.60 22.77
N GLN A 78 6.95 -1.66 23.59
CA GLN A 78 8.05 -2.63 23.53
C GLN A 78 8.09 -3.48 22.26
N SER A 79 6.98 -3.56 21.52
CA SER A 79 6.83 -4.34 20.27
C SER A 79 7.02 -3.49 19.01
N ILE A 80 7.14 -2.16 19.14
CA ILE A 80 7.21 -1.24 17.99
C ILE A 80 8.46 -1.50 17.13
N ASP A 81 9.66 -1.64 17.73
CA ASP A 81 10.89 -1.85 16.95
C ASP A 81 10.84 -3.15 16.14
N SER A 82 10.38 -4.24 16.75
CA SER A 82 10.29 -5.53 16.08
C SER A 82 9.23 -5.50 14.97
N PHE A 83 8.11 -4.80 15.16
CA PHE A 83 7.12 -4.54 14.11
C PHE A 83 7.74 -3.75 12.95
N ILE A 84 8.42 -2.65 13.25
CA ILE A 84 9.06 -1.78 12.24
C ILE A 84 10.09 -2.55 11.41
N ARG A 85 10.87 -3.43 12.05
CA ARG A 85 11.79 -4.33 11.35
C ARG A 85 11.05 -5.21 10.36
N ARG A 86 9.97 -5.86 10.79
CA ARG A 86 9.19 -6.79 9.96
C ARG A 86 8.47 -6.10 8.82
N ILE A 87 7.87 -4.93 9.03
CA ILE A 87 7.19 -4.21 7.96
C ILE A 87 8.17 -3.66 6.92
N SER A 88 9.40 -3.33 7.33
CA SER A 88 10.46 -2.90 6.41
C SER A 88 10.94 -4.03 5.47
N GLU A 89 10.62 -5.29 5.79
CA GLU A 89 10.89 -6.47 4.94
C GLU A 89 9.74 -6.79 3.96
N ILE A 90 8.58 -6.13 4.11
CA ILE A 90 7.42 -6.35 3.24
C ILE A 90 7.62 -5.58 1.93
N THR A 91 7.34 -6.24 0.82
CA THR A 91 7.39 -5.65 -0.52
C THR A 91 6.13 -4.84 -0.79
N PHE A 92 6.33 -3.62 -1.28
CA PHE A 92 5.30 -2.74 -1.82
C PHE A 92 5.64 -2.40 -3.28
N HIS A 93 4.67 -1.92 -4.05
CA HIS A 93 4.88 -1.43 -5.41
C HIS A 93 4.53 0.05 -5.50
N GLU A 94 5.43 0.85 -6.08
CA GLU A 94 5.10 2.19 -6.54
C GLU A 94 4.15 2.03 -7.73
N SER A 95 2.88 2.32 -7.48
CA SER A 95 1.81 2.09 -8.44
C SER A 95 1.05 3.39 -8.66
N ASN A 96 0.79 3.70 -9.92
CA ASN A 96 -0.13 4.77 -10.28
C ASN A 96 -1.60 4.34 -10.11
N LYS A 97 -1.87 3.19 -9.49
CA LYS A 97 -3.21 2.72 -9.15
C LYS A 97 -3.29 2.43 -7.66
N SER A 98 -4.38 2.84 -7.02
CA SER A 98 -4.61 2.57 -5.61
C SER A 98 -6.10 2.61 -5.31
N ALA A 99 -6.50 2.11 -4.15
CA ALA A 99 -7.82 2.45 -3.62
C ALA A 99 -7.92 3.96 -3.40
N GLU A 100 -9.12 4.55 -3.55
CA GLU A 100 -9.31 6.00 -3.35
C GLU A 100 -9.21 6.45 -1.88
N ALA A 101 -9.36 5.50 -0.96
CA ALA A 101 -9.26 5.64 0.48
C ALA A 101 -8.93 4.26 1.09
N PRO A 102 -8.55 4.19 2.38
CA PRO A 102 -8.39 2.92 3.08
C PRO A 102 -9.67 2.09 3.06
N ILE A 103 -9.54 0.78 3.27
CA ILE A 103 -10.69 -0.13 3.40
C ILE A 103 -10.37 -1.29 4.32
N GLY A 104 -11.29 -1.55 5.25
CA GLY A 104 -11.21 -2.69 6.16
C GLY A 104 -10.09 -2.54 7.19
N LYS A 105 -9.60 -3.68 7.69
CA LYS A 105 -8.49 -3.70 8.65
C LYS A 105 -7.18 -3.28 7.99
N GLY A 106 -6.41 -2.49 8.72
CA GLY A 106 -5.11 -1.99 8.29
C GLY A 106 -4.35 -1.43 9.47
N ILE A 107 -3.23 -0.76 9.20
CA ILE A 107 -2.43 -0.11 10.24
C ILE A 107 -2.32 1.38 10.00
N LYS A 108 -2.20 2.11 11.11
CA LYS A 108 -1.86 3.52 11.15
C LYS A 108 -0.54 3.70 11.91
N LEU A 109 0.48 4.18 11.20
CA LEU A 109 1.79 4.52 11.76
C LEU A 109 1.78 6.01 12.12
N ASN A 110 1.79 6.34 13.41
CA ASN A 110 1.79 7.73 13.87
C ASN A 110 3.23 8.25 13.99
N TYR A 111 3.52 9.39 13.38
CA TYR A 111 4.86 9.98 13.37
C TYR A 111 5.01 11.12 14.39
N LYS A 112 6.24 11.37 14.84
CA LYS A 112 6.61 12.46 15.78
C LYS A 112 6.17 13.85 15.34
N ASN A 113 6.09 14.09 14.02
CA ASN A 113 5.71 15.38 13.45
C ASN A 113 4.17 15.59 13.39
N GLY A 114 3.37 14.62 13.86
CA GLY A 114 1.92 14.66 13.83
C GLY A 114 1.31 14.03 12.57
N ASN A 115 2.10 13.81 11.52
CA ASN A 115 1.65 13.07 10.34
C ASN A 115 1.44 11.59 10.69
N PHE A 116 0.72 10.89 9.82
CA PHE A 116 0.57 9.45 9.93
C PHE A 116 0.49 8.79 8.55
N VAL A 117 0.89 7.52 8.49
CA VAL A 117 0.73 6.67 7.31
C VAL A 117 -0.35 5.63 7.57
N ILE A 118 -1.29 5.47 6.64
CA ILE A 118 -2.25 4.35 6.66
C ILE A 118 -1.85 3.33 5.60
N ILE A 119 -1.83 2.07 6.01
CA ILE A 119 -1.58 0.90 5.16
C ILE A 119 -2.79 -0.03 5.27
N SER A 120 -3.46 -0.32 4.17
CA SER A 120 -4.54 -1.31 4.12
C SER A 120 -4.49 -2.12 2.84
N CYS A 121 -4.91 -3.38 2.91
CA CYS A 121 -5.00 -4.27 1.76
C CYS A 121 -6.13 -5.28 1.97
N THR A 122 -7.31 -4.97 1.44
CA THR A 122 -8.51 -5.80 1.64
C THR A 122 -8.93 -6.46 0.33
N LEU A 123 -9.20 -7.77 0.39
CA LEU A 123 -9.78 -8.52 -0.72
C LEU A 123 -11.31 -8.60 -0.56
N THR A 124 -12.07 -7.96 -1.45
CA THR A 124 -13.54 -8.05 -1.45
C THR A 124 -14.06 -8.74 -2.70
N LYS A 125 -14.83 -9.82 -2.52
CA LYS A 125 -15.57 -10.62 -3.52
C LYS A 125 -14.75 -11.22 -4.69
N GLU A 126 -13.68 -10.57 -5.14
CA GLU A 126 -12.71 -10.98 -6.18
C GLU A 126 -11.63 -9.90 -6.46
N ARG A 127 -11.72 -8.70 -5.86
CA ARG A 127 -10.83 -7.57 -6.14
C ARG A 127 -10.06 -7.14 -4.89
N GLY A 128 -8.74 -7.01 -5.04
CA GLY A 128 -7.86 -6.45 -4.01
C GLY A 128 -7.87 -4.93 -4.06
N TYR A 129 -8.04 -4.30 -2.91
CA TYR A 129 -7.95 -2.87 -2.71
C TYR A 129 -6.80 -2.59 -1.78
N SER A 130 -5.71 -2.07 -2.35
CA SER A 130 -4.52 -1.74 -1.60
C SER A 130 -4.28 -0.23 -1.56
N PHE A 131 -3.82 0.24 -0.40
CA PHE A 131 -3.69 1.64 -0.07
C PHE A 131 -2.50 1.86 0.86
N VAL A 132 -1.57 2.73 0.47
CA VAL A 132 -0.47 3.21 1.33
C VAL A 132 -0.30 4.71 1.08
N ALA A 133 -0.66 5.54 2.05
CA ALA A 133 -0.55 6.99 1.91
C ALA A 133 -0.27 7.67 3.25
N GLU A 134 0.38 8.84 3.17
CA GLU A 134 0.65 9.73 4.29
C GLU A 134 -0.39 10.86 4.35
N PHE A 135 -0.75 11.24 5.58
CA PHE A 135 -1.66 12.32 5.90
C PHE A 135 -1.08 13.21 6.99
N ASP A 136 -1.52 14.45 7.03
CA ASP A 136 -1.22 15.37 8.13
C ASP A 136 -2.09 15.07 9.37
N ASP A 137 -1.84 15.78 10.46
CA ASP A 137 -2.56 15.65 11.73
C ASP A 137 -4.08 15.93 11.64
N ARG A 138 -4.54 16.56 10.56
CA ARG A 138 -5.94 16.85 10.26
C ARG A 138 -6.56 15.86 9.28
N GLY A 139 -5.81 14.84 8.85
CA GLY A 139 -6.26 13.85 7.88
C GLY A 139 -6.25 14.35 6.44
N ASN A 140 -5.60 15.49 6.14
CA ASN A 140 -5.42 15.92 4.77
C ASN A 140 -4.38 15.05 4.08
N PHE A 141 -4.65 14.68 2.83
CA PHE A 141 -3.72 13.91 2.02
C PHE A 141 -2.40 14.67 1.83
N VAL A 142 -1.28 14.00 2.13
CA VAL A 142 0.08 14.53 1.92
C VAL A 142 0.69 13.91 0.68
N LYS A 143 0.80 12.58 0.65
CA LYS A 143 1.33 11.85 -0.52
C LYS A 143 0.85 10.40 -0.56
N HIS A 144 0.73 9.88 -1.76
CA HIS A 144 0.63 8.44 -2.00
C HIS A 144 2.03 7.85 -1.95
N ILE A 145 2.17 6.69 -1.32
CA ILE A 145 3.47 6.02 -1.15
C ILE A 145 3.56 4.82 -2.09
N ALA A 146 2.62 3.89 -1.98
CA ALA A 146 2.68 2.61 -2.69
C ALA A 146 1.34 1.85 -2.64
N GLU A 147 1.35 0.63 -3.18
CA GLU A 147 0.40 -0.45 -2.89
C GLU A 147 1.13 -1.63 -2.23
N VAL A 148 0.45 -2.37 -1.37
CA VAL A 148 0.94 -3.62 -0.76
C VAL A 148 1.05 -4.69 -1.84
N ALA A 149 2.27 -5.12 -2.15
CA ALA A 149 2.52 -6.15 -3.17
C ALA A 149 2.38 -7.57 -2.61
N ASP A 150 2.77 -7.77 -1.34
CA ASP A 150 2.74 -9.08 -0.67
C ASP A 150 1.67 -9.09 0.45
N ARG A 151 0.39 -9.16 0.04
CA ARG A 151 -0.75 -9.21 0.97
C ARG A 151 -0.60 -10.34 2.02
N PRO A 152 -0.24 -11.59 1.67
CA PRO A 152 -0.10 -12.65 2.67
C PRO A 152 0.93 -12.33 3.76
N LYS A 153 2.08 -11.72 3.42
CA LYS A 153 3.04 -11.28 4.45
C LYS A 153 2.51 -10.13 5.29
N PHE A 154 1.77 -9.20 4.68
CA PHE A 154 1.13 -8.12 5.42
C PHE A 154 0.08 -8.64 6.40
N GLU A 155 -0.82 -9.52 5.97
CA GLU A 155 -1.83 -10.13 6.85
C GLU A 155 -1.17 -10.92 7.98
N LYS A 156 -0.14 -11.71 7.68
CA LYS A 156 0.63 -12.44 8.70
C LYS A 156 1.30 -11.52 9.72
N LEU A 157 1.82 -10.37 9.29
CA LEU A 157 2.37 -9.37 10.21
C LEU A 157 1.30 -8.86 11.17
N LEU A 158 0.07 -8.63 10.70
CA LEU A 158 -1.01 -8.17 11.55
C LEU A 158 -1.45 -9.26 12.55
N GLU A 159 -1.58 -10.52 12.09
CA GLU A 159 -1.87 -11.69 12.95
C GLU A 159 -0.79 -11.91 14.03
N GLU A 160 0.48 -11.64 13.72
CA GLU A 160 1.59 -11.82 14.65
C GLU A 160 1.61 -10.77 15.79
N TYR A 161 1.08 -9.58 15.55
CA TYR A 161 1.29 -8.41 16.42
C TYR A 161 0.03 -7.84 17.06
N PHE A 162 -1.17 -8.17 16.56
CA PHE A 162 -2.43 -7.66 17.08
C PHE A 162 -3.37 -8.80 17.43
N GLU A 163 -3.88 -8.82 18.67
CA GLU A 163 -4.75 -9.88 19.18
C GLU A 163 -6.14 -9.88 18.52
N VAL A 164 -6.62 -8.70 18.11
CA VAL A 164 -7.97 -8.53 17.53
C VAL A 164 -8.01 -8.58 15.99
N TYR A 165 -6.90 -8.91 15.35
CA TYR A 165 -6.82 -9.08 13.89
C TYR A 165 -7.41 -10.41 13.43
#